data_AF-A0A9D9EAW8-F1
#
_entry.id   AF-A0A9D9EAW8-F1
#
_cell.length_a   1.000
_cell.length_b   1.000
_cell.length_c   1.000
_cell.angle_alpha   90.00
_cell.angle_beta   90.00
_cell.angle_gamma   90.00
#
_symmetry.space_group_name_H-M   'P 1'
#
loop_
_entity.id
_entity.type
_entity.pdbx_description
1 polymer ?
#
loop_
_entity_poly.entity_id
_entity_poly.type
_entity_poly.pdbx_seq_one_letter_code
_entity_poly.pdbx_strand_id
1 'polypeptide(L)'
;MKKMPFLATCALYAALALPSCSDGKSGTTPETGGGDSEDNEEVTVTPTEGVTTEAYYKGDLYGTGSGNLWINFISDMELDDFTGDYTGPGYVLCLDFNTTLAENADFASLAEGTYTCDYTSDSHEAFTLNIADGDSFFSNYDEDGLSSSLEIAGGTVEVSVKSGYYCLEADLQLEDGSAYRYSFVGEISFINRSEEGYMSNLTEDKELEGMSQALMAYQGSVFTATSDLYTVIIAGPDYDLDSNFGQSDALMLSVNVSPGSSEGIPSGTYTVIDAMEADDYEVNTILSGVYEPTYGGYFGTWYFSTSDKTEASLRNGTVQISNNGNDSYTFTIDMQDGYGHKISGTYTGKCRIEDWS
;
A
#
# COMPACT_ATOMS: atom_id res chain seq x y z
N MET A 1 -21.46 23.51 12.02
CA MET A 1 -21.26 22.56 10.92
C MET A 1 -20.33 23.17 9.89
N LYS A 2 -19.03 23.21 10.21
CA LYS A 2 -17.97 23.41 9.22
C LYS A 2 -17.58 22.01 8.76
N LYS A 3 -17.55 21.82 7.44
CA LYS A 3 -17.12 20.56 6.81
C LYS A 3 -15.61 20.43 7.03
N MET A 4 -15.16 19.36 7.68
CA MET A 4 -13.77 18.91 7.64
C MET A 4 -13.48 18.34 6.25
N PRO A 5 -12.35 18.70 5.61
CA PRO A 5 -11.84 17.95 4.48
C PRO A 5 -11.25 16.64 5.02
N PHE A 6 -11.85 15.51 4.63
CA PHE A 6 -11.19 14.20 4.68
C PHE A 6 -10.05 14.26 3.65
N LEU A 7 -8.80 14.22 4.10
CA LEU A 7 -7.67 13.90 3.24
C LEU A 7 -7.49 12.38 3.33
N ALA A 8 -8.18 11.68 2.44
CA ALA A 8 -7.85 10.33 2.05
C ALA A 8 -7.27 10.46 0.64
N THR A 9 -5.96 10.37 0.50
CA THR A 9 -5.30 10.38 -0.80
C THR A 9 -4.89 8.96 -1.10
N CYS A 10 -5.71 8.24 -1.87
CA CYS A 10 -5.28 7.12 -2.69
C CYS A 10 -6.23 6.97 -3.88
N ALA A 11 -5.61 6.90 -5.07
CA ALA A 11 -6.13 6.55 -6.39
C ALA A 11 -7.03 7.58 -7.13
N LEU A 12 -6.39 8.19 -8.13
CA LEU A 12 -6.99 8.97 -9.21
C LEU A 12 -7.81 8.03 -10.12
N TYR A 13 -9.14 8.22 -10.17
CA TYR A 13 -10.00 7.62 -11.20
C TYR A 13 -10.36 8.68 -12.26
N ALA A 14 -10.14 8.37 -13.54
CA ALA A 14 -10.75 9.13 -14.63
C ALA A 14 -11.06 8.23 -15.85
N ALA A 15 -12.30 7.74 -15.93
CA ALA A 15 -12.87 7.14 -17.14
C ALA A 15 -13.99 8.04 -17.70
N LEU A 16 -13.94 8.38 -18.99
CA LEU A 16 -15.10 8.88 -19.76
C LEU A 16 -15.03 8.47 -21.24
N ALA A 17 -16.07 7.72 -21.65
CA ALA A 17 -16.28 7.09 -22.96
C ALA A 17 -16.76 8.02 -24.10
N LEU A 18 -16.54 7.60 -25.38
CA LEU A 18 -17.54 7.37 -26.47
C LEU A 18 -16.88 7.21 -27.88
N PRO A 19 -17.57 6.67 -28.92
CA PRO A 19 -17.13 5.51 -29.72
C PRO A 19 -16.78 5.79 -31.21
N SER A 20 -16.17 4.82 -31.92
CA SER A 20 -16.56 4.44 -33.30
C SER A 20 -15.72 3.29 -33.92
N CYS A 21 -16.45 2.38 -34.60
CA CYS A 21 -16.08 1.36 -35.60
C CYS A 21 -15.00 1.79 -36.65
N SER A 22 -14.30 0.96 -37.43
CA SER A 22 -14.54 -0.40 -37.98
C SER A 22 -13.29 -1.01 -38.65
N ASP A 23 -13.24 -2.36 -38.70
CA ASP A 23 -12.74 -3.31 -39.73
C ASP A 23 -11.35 -3.20 -40.40
N GLY A 24 -10.57 -4.30 -40.33
CA GLY A 24 -9.47 -4.58 -41.28
C GLY A 24 -8.56 -5.77 -40.97
N LYS A 25 -8.78 -6.92 -41.63
CA LYS A 25 -8.20 -8.27 -41.43
C LYS A 25 -6.72 -8.53 -41.79
N SER A 26 -6.25 -9.65 -41.20
CA SER A 26 -5.28 -10.69 -41.64
C SER A 26 -3.79 -10.39 -41.41
N GLY A 27 -3.03 -11.22 -40.67
CA GLY A 27 -2.71 -12.65 -40.88
C GLY A 27 -1.33 -12.70 -41.54
N THR A 28 -0.27 -13.37 -41.08
CA THR A 28 -0.09 -14.70 -40.48
C THR A 28 1.38 -14.81 -40.03
N THR A 29 1.64 -15.41 -38.87
CA THR A 29 2.91 -16.06 -38.45
C THR A 29 2.93 -17.53 -38.91
N PRO A 30 3.93 -18.38 -38.59
CA PRO A 30 5.35 -18.17 -38.27
C PRO A 30 6.26 -19.20 -38.99
N GLU A 31 7.59 -19.12 -38.83
CA GLU A 31 8.44 -20.31 -38.95
C GLU A 31 9.46 -20.42 -37.80
N THR A 32 9.61 -21.67 -37.38
CA THR A 32 10.23 -22.23 -36.18
C THR A 32 11.66 -22.73 -36.42
N GLY A 33 12.48 -22.71 -35.36
CA GLY A 33 13.66 -23.56 -35.18
C GLY A 33 14.46 -23.04 -33.97
N GLY A 34 14.81 -23.78 -32.94
CA GLY A 34 14.92 -25.22 -32.74
C GLY A 34 16.34 -25.52 -32.25
N GLY A 35 16.48 -25.95 -30.98
CA GLY A 35 17.56 -26.83 -30.52
C GLY A 35 18.65 -26.26 -29.61
N ASP A 36 18.56 -26.67 -28.34
CA ASP A 36 19.61 -27.14 -27.42
C ASP A 36 20.79 -26.24 -26.99
N SER A 37 20.80 -25.87 -25.71
CA SER A 37 21.80 -26.37 -24.72
C SER A 37 21.43 -25.91 -23.31
N GLU A 38 21.06 -26.85 -22.44
CA GLU A 38 20.97 -26.64 -20.99
C GLU A 38 22.38 -26.64 -20.40
N ASP A 39 23.05 -25.49 -20.47
CA ASP A 39 24.07 -25.16 -19.50
C ASP A 39 23.35 -24.72 -18.22
N ASN A 40 23.58 -25.45 -17.14
CA ASN A 40 23.13 -25.11 -15.80
C ASN A 40 24.03 -23.97 -15.27
N GLU A 41 24.04 -22.84 -15.99
CA GLU A 41 24.51 -21.57 -15.47
C GLU A 41 23.51 -21.17 -14.38
N GLU A 42 24.01 -20.96 -13.18
CA GLU A 42 23.27 -20.27 -12.13
C GLU A 42 22.87 -18.91 -12.74
N VAL A 43 21.59 -18.81 -13.16
CA VAL A 43 21.11 -17.63 -13.88
C VAL A 43 21.26 -16.45 -12.95
N THR A 44 22.28 -15.63 -13.21
CA THR A 44 22.47 -14.38 -12.49
C THR A 44 21.36 -13.44 -12.92
N VAL A 45 20.41 -13.22 -12.01
CA VAL A 45 19.30 -12.30 -12.18
C VAL A 45 19.78 -10.90 -11.78
N THR A 46 19.68 -9.93 -12.70
CA THR A 46 20.04 -8.53 -12.44
C THR A 46 18.75 -7.74 -12.20
N PRO A 47 18.53 -7.18 -11.00
CA PRO A 47 17.37 -6.34 -10.72
C PRO A 47 17.30 -5.14 -11.67
N THR A 48 16.09 -4.76 -12.05
CA THR A 48 15.81 -3.56 -12.83
C THR A 48 16.16 -2.33 -11.99
N GLU A 49 17.04 -1.47 -12.52
CA GLU A 49 17.39 -0.20 -11.87
C GLU A 49 16.35 0.88 -12.19
N GLY A 50 16.18 1.85 -11.27
CA GLY A 50 15.34 3.02 -11.50
C GLY A 50 13.85 2.72 -11.66
N VAL A 51 13.36 1.62 -11.06
CA VAL A 51 11.94 1.28 -11.01
C VAL A 51 11.54 0.89 -9.59
N THR A 52 10.52 1.54 -9.05
CA THR A 52 9.87 1.19 -7.79
C THR A 52 8.53 0.52 -8.06
N THR A 53 8.20 -0.47 -7.25
CA THR A 53 6.89 -1.13 -7.27
C THR A 53 6.01 -0.70 -6.10
N GLU A 54 4.74 -0.46 -6.40
CA GLU A 54 3.64 -0.33 -5.44
C GLU A 54 2.62 -1.41 -5.79
N ALA A 55 2.28 -2.28 -4.85
CA ALA A 55 1.44 -3.44 -5.14
C ALA A 55 0.44 -3.75 -4.03
N TYR A 56 -0.79 -4.06 -4.43
CA TYR A 56 -1.92 -4.30 -3.54
C TYR A 56 -2.60 -5.63 -3.82
N TYR A 57 -2.96 -6.35 -2.77
CA TYR A 57 -3.80 -7.55 -2.86
C TYR A 57 -5.24 -7.24 -2.41
N LYS A 58 -6.21 -7.52 -3.28
CA LYS A 58 -7.63 -7.18 -3.06
C LYS A 58 -8.52 -8.41 -2.78
N GLY A 59 -7.94 -9.59 -2.54
CA GLY A 59 -8.72 -10.80 -2.26
C GLY A 59 -9.38 -11.38 -3.51
N ASP A 60 -10.46 -12.13 -3.34
CA ASP A 60 -11.35 -12.59 -4.43
C ASP A 60 -12.31 -11.47 -4.85
N LEU A 61 -11.76 -10.38 -5.37
CA LEU A 61 -12.48 -9.14 -5.68
C LEU A 61 -13.72 -9.39 -6.57
N TYR A 62 -13.63 -10.36 -7.48
CA TYR A 62 -14.67 -10.66 -8.46
C TYR A 62 -15.49 -11.93 -8.14
N GLY A 63 -15.22 -12.61 -7.01
CA GLY A 63 -15.97 -13.79 -6.58
C GLY A 63 -15.81 -15.01 -7.49
N THR A 64 -14.65 -15.13 -8.17
CA THR A 64 -14.36 -16.20 -9.14
C THR A 64 -13.43 -17.28 -8.59
N GLY A 65 -12.97 -17.13 -7.34
CA GLY A 65 -11.98 -18.02 -6.72
C GLY A 65 -10.54 -17.75 -7.18
N SER A 66 -10.28 -16.57 -7.76
CA SER A 66 -8.95 -16.06 -8.10
C SER A 66 -8.57 -14.94 -7.12
N GLY A 67 -7.27 -14.71 -6.92
CA GLY A 67 -6.78 -13.57 -6.15
C GLY A 67 -6.53 -12.38 -7.06
N ASN A 68 -6.89 -11.17 -6.64
CA ASN A 68 -6.62 -9.96 -7.41
C ASN A 68 -5.40 -9.20 -6.88
N LEU A 69 -4.47 -8.87 -7.78
CA LEU A 69 -3.25 -8.12 -7.49
C LEU A 69 -3.13 -6.92 -8.43
N TRP A 70 -3.05 -5.72 -7.86
CA TRP A 70 -2.82 -4.50 -8.62
C TRP A 70 -1.37 -4.06 -8.42
N ILE A 71 -0.62 -3.84 -9.50
CA ILE A 71 0.81 -3.50 -9.43
C ILE A 71 1.12 -2.30 -10.31
N ASN A 72 1.66 -1.27 -9.68
CA ASN A 72 2.30 -0.13 -10.31
C ASN A 72 3.80 -0.38 -10.44
N PHE A 73 4.34 -0.21 -11.64
CA PHE A 73 5.77 -0.08 -11.93
C PHE A 73 6.06 1.38 -12.27
N ILE A 74 6.76 2.05 -11.37
CA ILE A 74 6.99 3.49 -11.42
C ILE A 74 8.47 3.70 -11.71
N SER A 75 8.80 4.32 -12.84
CA SER A 75 10.19 4.72 -13.10
C SER A 75 10.65 5.80 -12.13
N ASP A 76 11.95 5.95 -11.97
CA ASP A 76 12.58 7.00 -11.14
C ASP A 76 12.05 8.40 -11.51
N MET A 77 11.09 8.87 -10.71
CA MET A 77 10.36 10.12 -10.85
C MET A 77 10.14 10.71 -9.45
N GLU A 78 10.09 12.03 -9.38
CA GLU A 78 9.84 12.74 -8.12
C GLU A 78 8.34 12.90 -7.91
N LEU A 79 7.82 12.45 -6.76
CA LEU A 79 6.44 12.72 -6.38
C LEU A 79 6.36 14.14 -5.80
N ASP A 80 5.51 14.98 -6.38
CA ASP A 80 5.16 16.27 -5.77
C ASP A 80 4.14 16.01 -4.65
N ASP A 81 4.60 16.10 -3.40
CA ASP A 81 3.78 15.84 -2.21
C ASP A 81 2.56 16.79 -2.09
N PHE A 82 2.58 17.96 -2.74
CA PHE A 82 1.49 18.93 -2.68
C PHE A 82 0.37 18.61 -3.68
N THR A 83 0.73 18.20 -4.90
CA THR A 83 -0.27 17.83 -5.92
C THR A 83 -0.63 16.34 -5.89
N GLY A 84 0.24 15.50 -5.34
CA GLY A 84 0.13 14.04 -5.40
C GLY A 84 0.44 13.48 -6.79
N ASP A 85 1.13 14.24 -7.65
CA ASP A 85 1.47 13.85 -9.02
C ASP A 85 2.97 13.64 -9.18
N TYR A 86 3.36 12.78 -10.11
CA TYR A 86 4.77 12.63 -10.50
C TYR A 86 5.24 13.80 -11.36
N THR A 87 6.47 14.23 -11.12
CA THR A 87 7.18 15.25 -11.87
C THR A 87 8.45 14.68 -12.48
N GLY A 88 8.84 15.24 -13.63
CA GLY A 88 9.96 14.77 -14.42
C GLY A 88 9.58 13.67 -15.43
N PRO A 89 10.46 13.42 -16.41
CA PRO A 89 10.18 12.48 -17.47
C PRO A 89 10.24 11.04 -16.95
N GLY A 90 9.26 10.22 -17.33
CA GLY A 90 9.21 8.83 -16.90
C GLY A 90 7.91 8.14 -17.25
N TYR A 91 7.60 7.04 -16.59
CA TYR A 91 6.39 6.27 -16.80
C TYR A 91 5.85 5.63 -15.54
N VAL A 92 4.54 5.34 -15.58
CA VAL A 92 3.88 4.38 -14.71
C VAL A 92 3.23 3.33 -15.60
N LEU A 93 3.59 2.06 -15.41
CA LEU A 93 2.85 0.92 -15.95
C LEU A 93 2.03 0.31 -14.82
N CYS A 94 0.72 0.31 -14.97
CA CYS A 94 -0.21 -0.31 -14.05
C CYS A 94 -0.75 -1.61 -14.67
N LEU A 95 -0.63 -2.71 -13.94
CA LEU A 95 -1.14 -4.02 -14.33
C LEU A 95 -2.00 -4.61 -13.21
N ASP A 96 -3.24 -4.95 -13.54
CA ASP A 96 -4.20 -5.58 -12.64
C ASP A 96 -4.34 -7.08 -12.99
N PHE A 97 -3.74 -7.93 -12.16
CA PHE A 97 -3.63 -9.37 -12.35
C PHE A 97 -4.72 -10.12 -11.57
N ASN A 98 -5.31 -11.12 -12.22
CA ASN A 98 -6.00 -12.21 -11.52
C ASN A 98 -5.05 -13.41 -11.43
N THR A 99 -4.64 -13.77 -10.22
CA THR A 99 -3.72 -14.87 -9.92
C THR A 99 -4.40 -15.96 -9.10
N THR A 100 -3.64 -16.93 -8.61
CA THR A 100 -4.14 -17.92 -7.66
C THR A 100 -4.57 -17.24 -6.36
N LEU A 101 -5.74 -17.60 -5.83
CA LEU A 101 -6.21 -17.08 -4.55
C LEU A 101 -5.20 -17.39 -3.44
N ALA A 102 -4.81 -16.38 -2.66
CA ALA A 102 -3.86 -16.56 -1.58
C ALA A 102 -4.50 -17.38 -0.44
N GLU A 103 -3.76 -18.32 0.13
CA GLU A 103 -4.20 -19.00 1.37
C GLU A 103 -4.21 -18.04 2.57
N ASN A 104 -3.33 -17.04 2.53
CA ASN A 104 -3.26 -15.97 3.51
C ASN A 104 -3.08 -14.63 2.79
N ALA A 105 -4.09 -13.77 2.90
CA ALA A 105 -4.15 -12.48 2.22
C ALA A 105 -2.99 -11.53 2.56
N ASP A 106 -2.43 -11.64 3.76
CA ASP A 106 -1.31 -10.84 4.24
C ASP A 106 0.04 -11.20 3.59
N PHE A 107 0.13 -12.40 3.02
CA PHE A 107 1.33 -12.90 2.33
C PHE A 107 0.98 -13.37 0.91
N ALA A 108 0.10 -12.62 0.24
CA ALA A 108 -0.24 -12.87 -1.15
C ALA A 108 1.02 -12.80 -2.05
N SER A 109 1.00 -13.56 -3.14
CA SER A 109 2.08 -13.62 -4.11
C SER A 109 1.53 -13.71 -5.53
N LEU A 110 2.31 -13.22 -6.49
CA LEU A 110 1.98 -13.34 -7.90
C LEU A 110 2.46 -14.71 -8.41
N ALA A 111 1.53 -15.60 -8.80
CA ALA A 111 1.90 -16.92 -9.30
C ALA A 111 2.71 -16.87 -10.60
N GLU A 112 3.66 -17.79 -10.76
CA GLU A 112 4.37 -17.99 -12.03
C GLU A 112 3.42 -18.50 -13.12
N GLY A 113 3.54 -17.98 -14.34
CA GLY A 113 2.69 -18.36 -15.46
C GLY A 113 2.59 -17.29 -16.53
N THR A 114 1.80 -17.57 -17.56
CA THR A 114 1.48 -16.60 -18.61
C THR A 114 0.12 -16.01 -18.35
N TYR A 115 0.07 -14.70 -18.13
CA TYR A 115 -1.16 -13.94 -17.96
C TYR A 115 -1.58 -13.38 -19.30
N THR A 116 -2.85 -13.56 -19.65
CA THR A 116 -3.41 -13.07 -20.92
C THR A 116 -4.46 -12.01 -20.67
N CYS A 117 -4.52 -10.98 -21.50
CA CYS A 117 -5.64 -10.05 -21.55
C CYS A 117 -6.37 -10.11 -22.89
N ASP A 118 -7.69 -10.04 -22.82
CA ASP A 118 -8.58 -9.93 -23.97
C ASP A 118 -9.67 -8.92 -23.63
N TYR A 119 -9.65 -7.75 -24.29
CA TYR A 119 -10.60 -6.67 -24.02
C TYR A 119 -12.05 -7.08 -24.30
N THR A 120 -12.25 -8.13 -25.10
CA THR A 120 -13.58 -8.65 -25.44
C THR A 120 -14.12 -9.64 -24.40
N SER A 121 -13.31 -9.99 -23.41
CA SER A 121 -13.62 -10.97 -22.37
C SER A 121 -13.41 -10.38 -20.99
N ASP A 122 -14.49 -10.25 -20.22
CA ASP A 122 -14.47 -9.86 -18.81
C ASP A 122 -14.15 -11.06 -17.90
N SER A 123 -13.09 -11.80 -18.23
CA SER A 123 -12.72 -13.01 -17.47
C SER A 123 -11.78 -12.64 -16.33
N HIS A 124 -12.23 -12.87 -15.10
CA HIS A 124 -11.41 -12.72 -13.89
C HIS A 124 -10.83 -14.06 -13.40
N GLU A 125 -10.79 -15.09 -14.26
CA GLU A 125 -10.14 -16.36 -13.93
C GLU A 125 -8.65 -16.16 -13.64
N ALA A 126 -8.03 -17.08 -12.89
CA ALA A 126 -6.59 -17.02 -12.63
C ALA A 126 -5.79 -17.02 -13.96
N PHE A 127 -4.68 -16.29 -13.96
CA PHE A 127 -3.81 -16.05 -15.12
C PHE A 127 -4.44 -15.15 -16.20
N THR A 128 -5.29 -14.20 -15.80
CA THR A 128 -5.75 -13.12 -16.67
C THR A 128 -5.30 -11.74 -16.16
N LEU A 129 -5.31 -10.76 -17.06
CA LEU A 129 -5.12 -9.34 -16.74
C LEU A 129 -6.45 -8.61 -16.95
N ASN A 130 -6.86 -7.83 -15.96
CA ASN A 130 -8.01 -6.93 -16.06
C ASN A 130 -7.60 -5.68 -16.84
N ILE A 131 -8.29 -5.41 -17.94
CA ILE A 131 -7.97 -4.32 -18.85
C ILE A 131 -9.17 -3.47 -19.24
N ALA A 132 -10.36 -3.79 -18.71
CA ALA A 132 -11.54 -2.98 -18.91
C ALA A 132 -11.49 -1.73 -18.02
N ASP A 133 -12.16 -0.67 -18.45
CA ASP A 133 -12.40 0.55 -17.66
C ASP A 133 -11.15 1.16 -16.97
N GLY A 134 -9.97 0.99 -17.59
CA GLY A 134 -8.71 1.53 -17.09
C GLY A 134 -8.05 0.72 -15.97
N ASP A 135 -8.42 -0.54 -15.74
CA ASP A 135 -7.81 -1.38 -14.70
C ASP A 135 -6.30 -1.59 -14.93
N SER A 136 -5.87 -1.71 -16.19
CA SER A 136 -4.47 -1.69 -16.59
C SER A 136 -4.21 -0.57 -17.59
N PHE A 137 -3.14 0.19 -17.37
CA PHE A 137 -2.81 1.35 -18.20
C PHE A 137 -1.31 1.61 -18.25
N PHE A 138 -0.91 2.39 -19.24
CA PHE A 138 0.42 2.96 -19.36
C PHE A 138 0.33 4.48 -19.38
N SER A 139 1.00 5.13 -18.43
CA SER A 139 1.12 6.59 -18.35
C SER A 139 2.56 6.99 -18.63
N ASN A 140 2.75 7.91 -19.57
CA ASN A 140 4.05 8.53 -19.85
C ASN A 140 4.04 9.98 -19.39
N TYR A 141 5.10 10.40 -18.70
CA TYR A 141 5.30 11.74 -18.16
C TYR A 141 6.41 12.44 -18.94
N ASP A 142 6.21 13.72 -19.26
CA ASP A 142 7.23 14.57 -19.85
C ASP A 142 8.04 15.37 -18.81
N GLU A 143 8.98 16.20 -19.28
CA GLU A 143 9.84 17.00 -18.40
C GLU A 143 9.06 17.98 -17.50
N ASP A 144 7.86 18.40 -17.92
CA ASP A 144 6.99 19.33 -17.19
C ASP A 144 5.99 18.60 -16.25
N GLY A 145 6.06 17.27 -16.19
CA GLY A 145 5.14 16.43 -15.40
C GLY A 145 3.76 16.24 -16.06
N LEU A 146 3.59 16.66 -17.32
CA LEU A 146 2.35 16.42 -18.04
C LEU A 146 2.29 14.95 -18.45
N SER A 147 1.22 14.26 -18.04
CA SER A 147 1.00 12.86 -18.37
C SER A 147 0.11 12.66 -19.60
N SER A 148 0.40 11.60 -20.34
CA SER A 148 -0.52 10.99 -21.31
C SER A 148 -0.70 9.53 -20.96
N SER A 149 -1.95 9.10 -20.78
CA SER A 149 -2.30 7.73 -20.43
C SER A 149 -2.95 7.01 -21.60
N LEU A 150 -2.64 5.73 -21.75
CA LEU A 150 -3.27 4.81 -22.69
C LEU A 150 -3.71 3.55 -21.94
N GLU A 151 -4.91 3.07 -22.21
CA GLU A 151 -5.37 1.76 -21.72
C GLU A 151 -4.58 0.62 -22.39
N ILE A 152 -4.40 -0.48 -21.65
CA ILE A 152 -3.96 -1.74 -22.25
C ILE A 152 -5.16 -2.38 -22.94
N ALA A 153 -5.00 -2.79 -24.20
CA ALA A 153 -6.08 -3.39 -25.03
C ALA A 153 -5.91 -4.89 -25.28
N GLY A 154 -4.75 -5.47 -24.93
CA GLY A 154 -4.49 -6.89 -25.08
C GLY A 154 -3.01 -7.23 -24.90
N GLY A 155 -2.68 -8.52 -25.03
CA GLY A 155 -1.31 -9.00 -24.93
C GLY A 155 -1.11 -10.05 -23.84
N THR A 156 0.16 -10.23 -23.44
CA THR A 156 0.56 -11.23 -22.47
C THR A 156 1.64 -10.71 -21.52
N VAL A 157 1.63 -11.20 -20.29
CA VAL A 157 2.73 -11.04 -19.33
C VAL A 157 3.18 -12.41 -18.86
N GLU A 158 4.43 -12.76 -19.12
CA GLU A 158 5.07 -13.95 -18.56
C GLU A 158 5.68 -13.60 -17.21
N VAL A 159 5.32 -14.38 -16.18
CA VAL A 159 5.82 -14.23 -14.80
C VAL A 159 6.62 -15.48 -14.44
N SER A 160 7.84 -15.27 -13.96
CA SER A 160 8.65 -16.31 -13.32
C SER A 160 9.31 -15.78 -12.06
N VAL A 161 9.74 -16.67 -11.17
CA VAL A 161 10.51 -16.33 -9.97
C VAL A 161 11.88 -16.98 -10.04
N LYS A 162 12.93 -16.16 -9.94
CA LYS A 162 14.33 -16.63 -10.01
C LYS A 162 15.12 -15.99 -8.88
N SER A 163 15.74 -16.83 -8.05
CA SER A 163 16.56 -16.38 -6.91
C SER A 163 15.83 -15.41 -5.96
N GLY A 164 14.51 -15.58 -5.79
CA GLY A 164 13.67 -14.71 -4.94
C GLY A 164 13.12 -13.46 -5.64
N TYR A 165 13.55 -13.16 -6.86
CA TYR A 165 13.05 -12.03 -7.65
C TYR A 165 11.94 -12.45 -8.61
N TYR A 166 10.90 -11.62 -8.71
CA TYR A 166 9.95 -11.70 -9.82
C TYR A 166 10.63 -11.25 -11.10
N CYS A 167 10.45 -12.01 -12.17
CA CYS A 167 10.91 -11.73 -13.52
C CYS A 167 9.69 -11.67 -14.44
N LEU A 168 9.33 -10.48 -14.89
CA LEU A 168 8.18 -10.20 -15.75
C LEU A 168 8.65 -9.83 -17.15
N GLU A 169 8.04 -10.44 -18.16
CA GLU A 169 8.21 -10.08 -19.57
C GLU A 169 6.83 -9.84 -20.19
N ALA A 170 6.56 -8.61 -20.60
CA ALA A 170 5.28 -8.20 -21.16
C ALA A 170 5.40 -7.86 -22.65
N ASP A 171 4.48 -8.39 -23.45
CA ASP A 171 4.20 -7.96 -24.83
C ASP A 171 2.73 -7.52 -24.88
N LEU A 172 2.52 -6.21 -24.79
CA LEU A 172 1.21 -5.56 -24.64
C LEU A 172 0.83 -4.80 -25.90
N GLN A 173 -0.47 -4.67 -26.12
CA GLN A 173 -1.06 -3.78 -27.09
C GLN A 173 -1.77 -2.64 -26.34
N LEU A 174 -1.51 -1.39 -26.72
CA LEU A 174 -2.19 -0.21 -26.19
C LEU A 174 -3.47 0.10 -27.00
N GLU A 175 -4.38 0.88 -26.44
CA GLU A 175 -5.65 1.23 -27.08
C GLU A 175 -5.51 1.97 -28.43
N ASP A 176 -4.38 2.66 -28.66
CA ASP A 176 -4.07 3.31 -29.93
C ASP A 176 -3.55 2.33 -31.02
N GLY A 177 -3.46 1.04 -30.66
CA GLY A 177 -2.99 -0.05 -31.51
C GLY A 177 -1.47 -0.23 -31.52
N SER A 178 -0.71 0.60 -30.80
CA SER A 178 0.74 0.45 -30.67
C SER A 178 1.12 -0.75 -29.79
N ALA A 179 2.30 -1.31 -30.04
CA ALA A 179 2.86 -2.39 -29.23
C ALA A 179 3.77 -1.79 -28.14
N TYR A 180 3.66 -2.31 -26.92
CA TYR A 180 4.45 -1.91 -25.77
C TYR A 180 5.09 -3.15 -25.13
N ARG A 181 6.42 -3.18 -25.09
CA ARG A 181 7.19 -4.27 -24.47
C ARG A 181 7.84 -3.78 -23.20
N TYR A 182 7.75 -4.59 -22.16
CA TYR A 182 8.25 -4.25 -20.84
C TYR A 182 8.89 -5.45 -20.17
N SER A 183 9.97 -5.21 -19.44
CA SER A 183 10.67 -6.24 -18.66
C SER A 183 10.97 -5.71 -17.27
N PHE A 184 10.66 -6.48 -16.24
CA PHE A 184 10.97 -6.13 -14.86
C PHE A 184 11.57 -7.31 -14.11
N VAL A 185 12.60 -7.02 -13.32
CA VAL A 185 13.23 -7.96 -12.41
C VAL A 185 13.34 -7.30 -11.04
N GLY A 186 12.71 -7.85 -10.02
CA GLY A 186 12.80 -7.26 -8.68
C GLY A 186 11.91 -7.89 -7.65
N GLU A 187 12.03 -7.39 -6.42
CA GLU A 187 11.14 -7.73 -5.31
C GLU A 187 9.83 -6.95 -5.44
N ILE A 188 8.72 -7.62 -5.10
CA ILE A 188 7.40 -7.01 -5.04
C ILE A 188 6.79 -7.38 -3.70
N SER A 189 6.55 -6.36 -2.87
CA SER A 189 5.82 -6.49 -1.61
C SER A 189 4.36 -6.16 -1.86
N PHE A 190 3.48 -7.10 -1.55
CA PHE A 190 2.04 -6.93 -1.72
C PHE A 190 1.42 -6.47 -0.41
N ILE A 191 0.78 -5.30 -0.43
CA ILE A 191 0.08 -4.80 0.74
C ILE A 191 -1.38 -5.27 0.68
N ASN A 192 -1.85 -5.86 1.77
CA ASN A 192 -3.20 -6.39 1.87
C ASN A 192 -4.25 -5.26 1.96
N ARG A 193 -5.26 -5.35 1.08
CA ARG A 193 -6.42 -4.47 0.97
C ARG A 193 -7.74 -5.26 0.86
N SER A 194 -7.71 -6.55 1.17
CA SER A 194 -8.82 -7.49 0.98
C SER A 194 -9.85 -7.53 2.10
N GLU A 195 -9.60 -6.83 3.22
CA GLU A 195 -10.31 -7.00 4.52
C GLU A 195 -10.11 -8.36 5.21
N GLU A 196 -9.31 -9.26 4.63
CA GLU A 196 -8.99 -10.57 5.21
C GLU A 196 -7.66 -10.57 5.96
N GLY A 197 -7.43 -11.59 6.79
CA GLY A 197 -6.20 -11.71 7.56
C GLY A 197 -6.10 -10.72 8.72
N TYR A 198 -4.88 -10.36 9.08
CA TYR A 198 -4.54 -9.43 10.14
C TYR A 198 -4.11 -8.05 9.65
N MET A 199 -3.99 -7.84 8.33
CA MET A 199 -3.49 -6.60 7.72
C MET A 199 -2.06 -6.30 8.14
N SER A 200 -1.19 -7.31 8.03
CA SER A 200 0.23 -7.14 8.29
C SER A 200 1.09 -8.02 7.40
N ASN A 201 2.05 -7.42 6.71
CA ASN A 201 3.06 -8.14 5.95
C ASN A 201 4.43 -8.19 6.67
N LEU A 202 4.45 -8.01 8.00
CA LEU A 202 5.65 -8.27 8.79
C LEU A 202 6.01 -9.74 8.75
N THR A 203 7.32 -10.02 8.66
CA THR A 203 7.86 -11.39 8.67
C THR A 203 8.84 -11.62 9.82
N GLU A 204 9.19 -10.56 10.54
CA GLU A 204 10.14 -10.54 11.65
C GLU A 204 9.84 -9.39 12.61
N ASP A 205 10.43 -9.44 13.80
CA ASP A 205 10.39 -8.34 14.75
C ASP A 205 11.16 -7.12 14.20
N LYS A 206 10.64 -5.91 14.43
CA LYS A 206 11.31 -4.64 14.10
C LYS A 206 11.52 -3.77 15.34
N GLU A 207 12.62 -3.04 15.32
CA GLU A 207 12.87 -1.96 16.27
C GLU A 207 12.52 -0.61 15.64
N LEU A 208 11.86 0.24 16.42
CA LEU A 208 11.50 1.60 16.01
C LEU A 208 12.73 2.50 16.08
N GLU A 209 13.43 2.63 14.95
CA GLU A 209 14.63 3.45 14.80
C GLU A 209 14.35 4.73 14.00
N GLY A 210 15.23 5.74 14.12
CA GLY A 210 15.18 6.93 13.25
C GLY A 210 14.04 7.93 13.49
N MET A 211 13.11 7.65 14.41
CA MET A 211 12.00 8.54 14.74
C MET A 211 12.48 9.88 15.31
N SER A 212 12.12 10.99 14.66
CA SER A 212 12.59 12.33 15.02
C SER A 212 11.48 13.32 15.32
N GLN A 213 10.25 13.03 14.92
CA GLN A 213 9.12 13.94 15.06
C GLN A 213 7.86 13.22 15.53
N ALA A 214 6.93 13.97 16.12
CA ALA A 214 5.66 13.42 16.55
C ALA A 214 4.54 14.47 16.55
N LEU A 215 3.33 14.03 16.19
CA LEU A 215 2.06 14.74 16.33
C LEU A 215 1.20 14.05 17.37
N MET A 216 0.50 14.83 18.19
CA MET A 216 -0.55 14.40 19.11
C MET A 216 -1.80 15.24 18.87
N ALA A 217 -2.76 14.69 18.14
CA ALA A 217 -4.01 15.34 17.80
C ALA A 217 -5.15 14.85 18.70
N TYR A 218 -5.66 15.74 19.56
CA TYR A 218 -6.81 15.49 20.42
C TYR A 218 -8.11 15.60 19.62
N GLN A 219 -9.01 14.63 19.77
CA GLN A 219 -10.28 14.60 19.03
C GLN A 219 -11.50 14.65 19.97
N GLY A 220 -11.30 14.71 21.29
CA GLY A 220 -12.37 14.63 22.27
C GLY A 220 -13.11 13.30 22.23
N SER A 221 -14.39 13.33 22.61
CA SER A 221 -15.27 12.15 22.68
C SER A 221 -15.74 11.74 21.27
N VAL A 222 -14.98 10.89 20.59
CA VAL A 222 -15.28 10.44 19.22
C VAL A 222 -16.22 9.23 19.21
N PHE A 223 -15.83 8.15 19.90
CA PHE A 223 -16.49 6.85 19.80
C PHE A 223 -17.35 6.50 21.00
N THR A 224 -16.99 7.00 22.19
CA THR A 224 -17.66 6.72 23.46
C THR A 224 -17.60 7.94 24.38
N ALA A 225 -18.47 7.98 25.38
CA ALA A 225 -18.43 8.99 26.44
C ALA A 225 -17.45 8.63 27.58
N THR A 226 -16.92 7.41 27.58
CA THR A 226 -16.04 6.87 28.63
C THR A 226 -14.61 7.41 28.54
N SER A 227 -14.17 7.79 27.33
CA SER A 227 -12.84 8.31 27.05
C SER A 227 -12.90 9.39 25.95
N ASP A 228 -11.84 10.18 25.89
CA ASP A 228 -11.51 10.97 24.70
C ASP A 228 -10.41 10.29 23.91
N LEU A 229 -10.27 10.66 22.64
CA LEU A 229 -9.29 10.07 21.74
C LEU A 229 -8.16 11.04 21.40
N TYR A 230 -6.94 10.51 21.38
CA TYR A 230 -5.81 11.09 20.66
C TYR A 230 -5.43 10.22 19.47
N THR A 231 -5.15 10.85 18.33
CA THR A 231 -4.29 10.25 17.30
C THR A 231 -2.86 10.72 17.54
N VAL A 232 -1.93 9.79 17.64
CA VAL A 232 -0.50 10.06 17.77
C VAL A 232 0.20 9.51 16.54
N ILE A 233 1.04 10.32 15.90
CA ILE A 233 1.94 9.86 14.84
C ILE A 233 3.35 10.13 15.32
N ILE A 234 4.19 9.10 15.34
CA ILE A 234 5.63 9.19 15.63
C ILE A 234 6.34 8.76 14.35
N ALA A 235 7.19 9.63 13.78
CA ALA A 235 7.75 9.37 12.46
C ALA A 235 9.21 9.81 12.31
N GLY A 236 9.87 9.24 11.30
CA GLY A 236 11.16 9.69 10.79
C GLY A 236 11.10 11.08 10.14
N PRO A 237 12.24 11.66 9.75
CA PRO A 237 12.35 13.06 9.31
C PRO A 237 11.65 13.36 7.97
N ASP A 238 11.54 12.37 7.08
CA ASP A 238 10.99 12.55 5.73
C ASP A 238 9.53 12.09 5.64
N TYR A 239 8.83 12.10 6.78
CA TYR A 239 7.40 11.84 6.89
C TYR A 239 6.65 13.15 7.13
N ASP A 240 5.61 13.42 6.36
CA ASP A 240 4.73 14.55 6.57
C ASP A 240 3.61 14.16 7.56
N LEU A 241 3.62 14.80 8.73
CA LEU A 241 2.64 14.58 9.79
C LEU A 241 1.25 15.15 9.45
N ASP A 242 1.15 16.06 8.49
CA ASP A 242 -0.11 16.70 8.09
C ASP A 242 -0.88 15.87 7.05
N SER A 243 -0.16 15.28 6.08
CA SER A 243 -0.75 14.36 5.10
C SER A 243 -0.72 12.89 5.52
N ASN A 244 0.02 12.55 6.59
CA ASN A 244 0.26 11.18 7.05
C ASN A 244 0.84 10.29 5.95
N PHE A 245 1.89 10.80 5.29
CA PHE A 245 2.57 10.15 4.19
C PHE A 245 4.04 10.60 4.11
N GLY A 246 4.93 9.76 3.57
CA GLY A 246 6.30 10.17 3.26
C GLY A 246 7.30 9.02 3.16
N GLN A 247 8.56 9.37 2.91
CA GLN A 247 9.67 8.45 2.66
C GLN A 247 10.42 8.10 3.96
N SER A 248 9.67 7.80 5.02
CA SER A 248 10.21 7.44 6.33
C SER A 248 9.24 6.55 7.07
N ASP A 249 9.76 5.75 7.99
CA ASP A 249 8.94 4.94 8.88
C ASP A 249 8.04 5.82 9.76
N ALA A 250 6.86 5.30 10.09
CA ALA A 250 5.91 5.93 10.99
C ALA A 250 5.16 4.91 11.85
N LEU A 251 4.84 5.33 13.07
CA LEU A 251 3.97 4.62 14.00
C LEU A 251 2.78 5.52 14.33
N MET A 252 1.59 5.07 13.94
CA MET A 252 0.32 5.69 14.29
C MET A 252 -0.28 4.96 15.49
N LEU A 253 -0.76 5.70 16.50
CA LEU A 253 -1.47 5.19 17.68
C LEU A 253 -2.81 5.91 17.83
N SER A 254 -3.84 5.18 18.25
CA SER A 254 -5.12 5.75 18.68
C SER A 254 -5.31 5.51 20.18
N VAL A 255 -5.12 6.55 20.98
CA VAL A 255 -4.96 6.46 22.44
C VAL A 255 -6.19 7.01 23.16
N ASN A 256 -6.86 6.17 23.95
CA ASN A 256 -8.01 6.55 24.76
C ASN A 256 -7.56 7.12 26.12
N VAL A 257 -7.91 8.38 26.37
CA VAL A 257 -7.52 9.13 27.57
C VAL A 257 -8.74 9.51 28.41
N SER A 258 -8.51 9.97 29.64
CA SER A 258 -9.59 10.47 30.49
C SER A 258 -10.30 11.66 29.82
N PRO A 259 -11.64 11.73 29.88
CA PRO A 259 -12.37 12.86 29.31
C PRO A 259 -11.88 14.23 29.82
N GLY A 260 -11.72 15.20 28.92
CA GLY A 260 -11.19 16.53 29.16
C GLY A 260 -9.67 16.67 29.12
N SER A 261 -8.93 15.66 28.64
CA SER A 261 -7.45 15.68 28.61
C SER A 261 -6.88 16.42 27.38
N SER A 262 -7.43 17.56 26.98
CA SER A 262 -7.05 18.29 25.75
C SER A 262 -5.63 18.86 25.74
N GLU A 263 -5.01 19.04 26.91
CA GLU A 263 -3.66 19.60 27.06
C GLU A 263 -2.56 18.54 26.92
N GLY A 264 -2.91 17.27 26.69
CA GLY A 264 -1.95 16.20 26.48
C GLY A 264 -2.36 14.86 27.07
N ILE A 265 -1.67 13.82 26.63
CA ILE A 265 -1.89 12.44 27.10
C ILE A 265 -1.33 12.29 28.53
N PRO A 266 -2.12 11.81 29.51
CA PRO A 266 -1.62 11.51 30.84
C PRO A 266 -0.51 10.44 30.84
N SER A 267 0.46 10.56 31.75
CA SER A 267 1.45 9.49 31.92
C SER A 267 0.77 8.21 32.41
N GLY A 268 1.06 7.09 31.77
CA GLY A 268 0.41 5.82 32.05
C GLY A 268 0.85 4.69 31.13
N THR A 269 0.43 3.48 31.46
CA THR A 269 0.54 2.33 30.56
C THR A 269 -0.77 2.21 29.81
N TYR A 270 -0.67 2.18 28.48
CA TYR A 270 -1.80 2.03 27.59
C TYR A 270 -1.74 0.66 26.93
N THR A 271 -2.84 -0.08 26.94
CA THR A 271 -2.90 -1.47 26.43
C THR A 271 -3.73 -1.54 25.16
N VAL A 272 -3.24 -2.25 24.15
CA VAL A 272 -3.98 -2.45 22.90
C VAL A 272 -5.24 -3.29 23.17
N ILE A 273 -6.37 -2.84 22.65
CA ILE A 273 -7.64 -3.56 22.63
C ILE A 273 -8.07 -3.78 21.17
N ASP A 274 -8.83 -4.84 20.92
CA ASP A 274 -9.43 -5.05 19.61
C ASP A 274 -10.53 -4.02 19.39
N ALA A 275 -10.32 -3.10 18.45
CA ALA A 275 -11.23 -2.00 18.16
C ALA A 275 -12.59 -2.48 17.62
N MET A 276 -12.63 -3.66 16.99
CA MET A 276 -13.82 -4.22 16.36
C MET A 276 -14.62 -5.13 17.30
N GLU A 277 -13.99 -5.67 18.34
CA GLU A 277 -14.64 -6.57 19.31
C GLU A 277 -14.93 -5.94 20.68
N ALA A 278 -14.26 -4.84 21.04
CA ALA A 278 -14.44 -4.23 22.35
C ALA A 278 -15.86 -3.65 22.57
N ASP A 279 -16.44 -3.91 23.74
CA ASP A 279 -17.76 -3.41 24.15
C ASP A 279 -17.76 -1.89 24.40
N ASP A 280 -16.61 -1.34 24.83
CA ASP A 280 -16.39 0.08 25.08
C ASP A 280 -14.89 0.41 24.96
N TYR A 281 -14.56 1.69 24.77
CA TYR A 281 -13.20 2.17 24.64
C TYR A 281 -12.77 2.89 25.91
N GLU A 282 -12.39 2.10 26.91
CA GLU A 282 -12.01 2.57 28.24
C GLU A 282 -10.73 3.43 28.23
N VAL A 283 -10.57 4.27 29.25
CA VAL A 283 -9.34 5.04 29.46
C VAL A 283 -8.13 4.11 29.60
N ASN A 284 -6.95 4.57 29.17
CA ASN A 284 -5.70 3.79 29.18
C ASN A 284 -5.71 2.59 28.22
N THR A 285 -6.50 2.67 27.15
CA THR A 285 -6.46 1.70 26.04
C THR A 285 -5.91 2.33 24.76
N ILE A 286 -5.44 1.50 23.86
CA ILE A 286 -5.06 1.85 22.49
C ILE A 286 -5.90 1.00 21.54
N LEU A 287 -6.48 1.61 20.50
CA LEU A 287 -7.28 0.87 19.52
C LEU A 287 -6.37 0.11 18.54
N SER A 288 -6.64 -1.18 18.31
CA SER A 288 -5.95 -1.96 17.28
C SER A 288 -6.14 -1.36 15.88
N GLY A 289 -5.21 -1.62 14.96
CA GLY A 289 -5.32 -1.15 13.58
C GLY A 289 -6.53 -1.72 12.83
N VAL A 290 -7.31 -0.83 12.21
CA VAL A 290 -8.46 -1.16 11.35
C VAL A 290 -8.29 -0.45 10.01
N TYR A 291 -8.46 -1.19 8.92
CA TYR A 291 -8.46 -0.65 7.56
C TYR A 291 -9.92 -0.52 7.11
N GLU A 292 -10.31 0.66 6.64
CA GLU A 292 -11.64 0.95 6.10
C GLU A 292 -11.54 1.18 4.59
N PRO A 293 -11.90 0.19 3.76
CA PRO A 293 -11.68 0.25 2.33
C PRO A 293 -12.52 1.31 1.62
N THR A 294 -13.69 1.70 2.17
CA THR A 294 -14.59 2.66 1.52
C THR A 294 -13.90 3.99 1.22
N TYR A 295 -12.96 4.37 2.07
CA TYR A 295 -12.20 5.61 1.93
C TYR A 295 -10.68 5.38 1.92
N GLY A 296 -10.23 4.12 1.86
CA GLY A 296 -8.80 3.77 2.01
C GLY A 296 -8.21 4.28 3.34
N GLY A 297 -9.02 4.29 4.40
CA GLY A 297 -8.68 4.94 5.66
C GLY A 297 -8.01 4.00 6.65
N TYR A 298 -6.95 4.46 7.31
CA TYR A 298 -6.34 3.80 8.45
C TYR A 298 -6.87 4.37 9.75
N PHE A 299 -7.37 3.50 10.61
CA PHE A 299 -7.80 3.83 11.97
C PHE A 299 -7.04 2.98 12.98
N GLY A 300 -6.97 3.44 14.23
CA GLY A 300 -6.35 2.66 15.28
C GLY A 300 -4.83 2.80 15.28
N THR A 301 -4.14 1.66 15.32
CA THR A 301 -2.70 1.58 15.55
C THR A 301 -2.01 0.80 14.45
N TRP A 302 -1.06 1.45 13.78
CA TRP A 302 -0.38 0.94 12.60
C TRP A 302 1.10 1.28 12.60
N TYR A 303 1.92 0.36 12.11
CA TYR A 303 3.30 0.63 11.70
C TYR A 303 3.36 0.69 10.17
N PHE A 304 4.06 1.69 9.65
CA PHE A 304 4.30 1.91 8.24
C PHE A 304 5.81 2.04 8.00
N SER A 305 6.31 1.33 7.00
CA SER A 305 7.67 1.50 6.50
C SER A 305 7.67 1.59 4.98
N THR A 306 8.08 2.74 4.47
CA THR A 306 8.21 2.97 3.03
C THR A 306 9.44 2.27 2.46
N SER A 307 10.54 2.19 3.23
CA SER A 307 11.77 1.52 2.78
C SER A 307 11.59 0.01 2.70
N ASP A 308 10.93 -0.58 3.69
CA ASP A 308 10.72 -2.03 3.76
C ASP A 308 9.41 -2.44 3.05
N LYS A 309 8.66 -1.46 2.51
CA LYS A 309 7.32 -1.65 1.90
C LYS A 309 6.41 -2.49 2.79
N THR A 310 6.35 -2.10 4.06
CA THR A 310 5.68 -2.84 5.13
C THR A 310 4.56 -2.01 5.73
N GLU A 311 3.42 -2.64 5.93
CA GLU A 311 2.33 -2.10 6.72
C GLU A 311 1.87 -3.16 7.73
N ALA A 312 1.59 -2.74 8.96
CA ALA A 312 1.18 -3.66 10.00
C ALA A 312 0.13 -3.04 10.92
N SER A 313 -1.07 -3.63 10.94
CA SER A 313 -2.03 -3.43 12.01
C SER A 313 -1.48 -4.05 13.30
N LEU A 314 -1.27 -3.20 14.31
CA LEU A 314 -0.83 -3.65 15.62
C LEU A 314 -2.05 -3.95 16.48
N ARG A 315 -2.10 -5.16 17.03
CA ARG A 315 -3.30 -5.76 17.64
C ARG A 315 -3.12 -6.17 19.09
N ASN A 316 -1.89 -6.14 19.60
CA ASN A 316 -1.61 -6.50 20.99
C ASN A 316 -0.39 -5.73 21.53
N GLY A 317 -0.22 -5.76 22.85
CA GLY A 317 0.89 -5.16 23.56
C GLY A 317 0.53 -3.86 24.26
N THR A 318 1.56 -3.08 24.58
CA THR A 318 1.42 -1.86 25.40
C THR A 318 2.31 -0.74 24.91
N VAL A 319 1.91 0.48 25.26
CA VAL A 319 2.77 1.66 25.19
C VAL A 319 2.82 2.30 26.56
N GLN A 320 4.03 2.46 27.11
CA GLN A 320 4.23 3.29 28.29
C GLN A 320 4.46 4.74 27.82
N ILE A 321 3.56 5.64 28.22
CA ILE A 321 3.64 7.06 27.91
C ILE A 321 4.07 7.82 29.17
N SER A 322 5.06 8.69 29.03
CA SER A 322 5.48 9.65 30.05
C SER A 322 5.39 11.05 29.49
N ASN A 323 4.50 11.87 30.06
CA ASN A 323 4.49 13.31 29.85
C ASN A 323 5.63 13.94 30.67
N ASN A 324 6.66 14.39 29.97
CA ASN A 324 7.86 15.01 30.55
C ASN A 324 7.71 16.53 30.75
N GLY A 325 6.53 17.08 30.42
CA GLY A 325 6.23 18.50 30.44
C GLY A 325 6.79 19.27 29.25
N ASN A 326 6.29 20.50 29.05
CA ASN A 326 6.66 21.37 27.92
C ASN A 326 6.51 20.63 26.57
N ASP A 327 5.39 19.98 26.31
CA ASP A 327 5.13 19.24 25.07
C ASP A 327 6.15 18.13 24.76
N SER A 328 6.92 17.70 25.76
CA SER A 328 7.88 16.61 25.61
C SER A 328 7.32 15.33 26.19
N TYR A 329 7.46 14.24 25.42
CA TYR A 329 6.96 12.93 25.79
C TYR A 329 8.01 11.86 25.58
N THR A 330 7.89 10.78 26.34
CA THR A 330 8.55 9.51 26.09
C THR A 330 7.49 8.45 25.84
N PHE A 331 7.60 7.74 24.73
CA PHE A 331 6.79 6.58 24.38
C PHE A 331 7.71 5.37 24.33
N THR A 332 7.48 4.39 25.21
CA THR A 332 8.15 3.08 25.14
C THR A 332 7.17 2.09 24.55
N ILE A 333 7.50 1.58 23.37
CA ILE A 333 6.66 0.72 22.53
C ILE A 333 7.05 -0.74 22.75
N ASP A 334 6.06 -1.60 22.99
CA ASP A 334 6.16 -3.06 22.94
C ASP A 334 4.82 -3.61 22.44
N MET A 335 4.66 -3.64 21.12
CA MET A 335 3.42 -4.01 20.44
C MET A 335 3.66 -5.15 19.46
N GLN A 336 2.59 -5.83 19.06
CA GLN A 336 2.62 -6.96 18.14
C GLN A 336 1.51 -6.87 17.10
N ASP A 337 1.80 -7.34 15.89
CA ASP A 337 0.80 -7.61 14.87
C ASP A 337 -0.04 -8.87 15.21
N GLY A 338 -0.91 -9.28 14.28
CA GLY A 338 -1.73 -10.49 14.45
C GLY A 338 -0.96 -11.81 14.36
N TYR A 339 0.27 -11.80 13.82
CA TYR A 339 1.14 -12.98 13.73
C TYR A 339 2.11 -13.11 14.91
N GLY A 340 2.18 -12.10 15.77
CA GLY A 340 3.06 -12.05 16.95
C GLY A 340 4.43 -11.44 16.68
N HIS A 341 4.63 -10.82 15.50
CA HIS A 341 5.83 -10.05 15.19
C HIS A 341 5.81 -8.74 15.97
N LYS A 342 6.92 -8.43 16.64
CA LYS A 342 7.02 -7.29 17.54
C LYS A 342 7.45 -6.02 16.83
N ILE A 343 6.82 -4.91 17.18
CA ILE A 343 7.38 -3.57 17.02
C ILE A 343 7.74 -3.07 18.42
N SER A 344 9.02 -2.78 18.65
CA SER A 344 9.50 -2.30 19.95
C SER A 344 10.45 -1.12 19.83
N GLY A 345 10.53 -0.28 20.86
CA GLY A 345 11.47 0.84 20.83
C GLY A 345 11.10 1.96 21.80
N THR A 346 11.80 3.08 21.67
CA THR A 346 11.48 4.27 22.47
C THR A 346 11.67 5.54 21.66
N TYR A 347 10.62 6.36 21.62
CA TYR A 347 10.71 7.74 21.17
C TYR A 347 10.76 8.67 22.39
N THR A 348 11.68 9.62 22.41
CA THR A 348 11.67 10.72 23.37
C THR A 348 11.95 12.02 22.64
N GLY A 349 11.00 12.95 22.69
CA GLY A 349 11.10 14.17 21.91
C GLY A 349 10.02 15.19 22.24
N LYS A 350 9.94 16.21 21.41
CA LYS A 350 8.86 17.20 21.41
C LYS A 350 7.75 16.71 20.49
N CYS A 351 6.52 16.81 20.96
CA CYS A 351 5.34 16.51 20.18
C CYS A 351 4.64 17.81 19.79
N ARG A 352 4.25 17.93 18.52
CA ARG A 352 3.29 18.94 18.09
C ARG A 352 1.93 18.53 18.67
N ILE A 353 1.31 19.36 19.50
CA ILE A 353 0.01 19.07 20.11
C ILE A 353 -1.06 19.93 19.44
N GLU A 354 -2.15 19.30 19.02
CA GLU A 354 -3.25 19.96 18.33
C GLU A 354 -4.60 19.53 18.93
N ASP A 355 -5.58 20.42 18.84
CA ASP A 355 -6.97 20.16 19.21
C ASP A 355 -7.83 20.18 17.94
N TRP A 356 -8.37 19.02 17.59
CA TRP A 356 -9.23 18.75 16.44
C TRP A 356 -10.68 18.45 16.83
N SER A 357 -11.06 18.68 18.10
CA SER A 357 -12.39 18.36 18.65
C SER A 357 -13.53 19.32 18.26
#